data_AF-A0A226F521-F1
#
_entry.id   AF-A0A226F521-F1
#
_cell.length_a   1.000
_cell.length_b   1.000
_cell.length_c   1.000
_cell.angle_alpha   90.00
_cell.angle_beta   90.00
_cell.angle_gamma   90.00
#
_symmetry.space_group_name_H-M   'P 1'
#
loop_
_entity.id
_entity.type
_entity.pdbx_description
1 polymer ?
#
loop_
_entity_poly.entity_id
_entity_poly.type
_entity_poly.pdbx_seq_one_letter_code
_entity_poly.pdbx_strand_id
1 'polypeptide(L)'
;MATKIILLLATIGAVVAVPHKSLKRPNHDHIDYYDCSGKANGSYVHPSDCTRFIMCSNGNAADMACPDCNGHDPQCDGEAYLRWSETTGNCEWPADTECVAGDSDPCPGIVAGGSCGKNDCKHCGFCTEKMSQYYRCNRTFPSDPKLEITGKWVIESCDSDLWWDPDLKPSSEVEEGFGGACNKWDNLSPATKEKWRTDKSCKAVLEEVCLWGQDEGDQCSERYWYYDPDTMAVREDLSCPTGLLWDQATETCRSCGNVAGCDCK
;
A
#
# COMPACT_ATOMS: atom_id res chain seq x y z
N MET A 1 -32.20 -10.44 -62.11
CA MET A 1 -30.73 -10.39 -62.00
C MET A 1 -30.36 -10.68 -60.55
N ALA A 2 -29.30 -11.48 -60.37
CA ALA A 2 -28.89 -12.27 -59.20
C ALA A 2 -29.06 -11.69 -57.78
N THR A 3 -29.68 -12.49 -56.90
CA THR A 3 -29.61 -12.37 -55.43
C THR A 3 -28.30 -12.96 -54.94
N LYS A 4 -27.40 -12.15 -54.37
CA LYS A 4 -26.14 -12.62 -53.76
C LYS A 4 -26.41 -13.09 -52.33
N ILE A 5 -26.27 -14.40 -52.10
CA ILE A 5 -26.22 -15.00 -50.76
C ILE A 5 -24.77 -14.91 -50.28
N ILE A 6 -24.53 -14.16 -49.21
CA ILE A 6 -23.21 -14.05 -48.56
C ILE A 6 -23.15 -15.14 -47.49
N LEU A 7 -22.39 -16.21 -47.74
CA LEU A 7 -22.04 -17.20 -46.72
C LEU A 7 -20.97 -16.60 -45.79
N LEU A 8 -21.35 -16.32 -44.54
CA LEU A 8 -20.41 -16.03 -43.45
C LEU A 8 -19.87 -17.36 -42.91
N LEU A 9 -18.64 -17.71 -43.29
CA LEU A 9 -17.90 -18.81 -42.71
C LEU A 9 -17.38 -18.39 -41.32
N ALA A 10 -18.05 -18.85 -40.26
CA ALA A 10 -17.53 -18.74 -38.90
C ALA A 10 -16.33 -19.68 -38.74
N THR A 11 -15.13 -19.11 -38.68
CA THR A 11 -13.92 -19.86 -38.33
C THR A 11 -13.93 -20.05 -36.81
N ILE A 12 -14.21 -21.26 -36.37
CA ILE A 12 -14.04 -21.66 -34.97
C ILE A 12 -12.53 -21.77 -34.74
N GLY A 13 -11.93 -20.73 -34.17
CA GLY A 13 -10.55 -20.79 -33.68
C GLY A 13 -10.47 -21.83 -32.57
N ALA A 14 -9.76 -22.93 -32.82
CA ALA A 14 -9.47 -23.92 -31.80
C ALA A 14 -8.54 -23.28 -30.76
N VAL A 15 -9.06 -23.04 -29.55
CA VAL A 15 -8.26 -22.68 -28.39
C VAL A 15 -7.44 -23.92 -28.02
N VAL A 16 -6.18 -23.95 -28.41
CA VAL A 16 -5.25 -25.00 -27.98
C VAL A 16 -4.97 -24.74 -26.51
N ALA A 17 -5.58 -25.54 -25.63
CA ALA A 17 -5.21 -25.56 -24.22
C ALA A 17 -3.73 -25.95 -24.11
N VAL A 18 -2.89 -24.98 -23.77
CA VAL A 18 -1.50 -25.26 -23.41
C VAL A 18 -1.54 -26.01 -22.08
N PRO A 19 -1.01 -27.23 -21.99
CA PRO A 19 -0.95 -27.93 -20.71
C PRO A 19 -0.06 -27.11 -19.78
N HIS A 20 -0.63 -26.58 -18.70
CA HIS A 20 0.12 -25.98 -17.61
C HIS A 20 1.00 -27.07 -17.00
N LYS A 21 2.25 -27.18 -17.48
CA LYS A 21 3.27 -27.92 -16.74
C LYS A 21 3.41 -27.22 -15.38
N SER A 22 3.02 -27.89 -14.31
CA SER A 22 3.27 -27.45 -12.93
C SER A 22 4.75 -27.11 -12.80
N LEU A 23 5.07 -25.81 -12.80
CA LEU A 23 6.40 -25.32 -12.52
C LEU A 23 6.63 -25.59 -11.03
N LYS A 24 7.39 -26.65 -10.71
CA LYS A 24 7.78 -26.92 -9.33
C LYS A 24 8.49 -25.70 -8.76
N ARG A 25 7.90 -25.06 -7.75
CA ARG A 25 8.54 -23.94 -7.03
C ARG A 25 9.61 -24.50 -6.11
N PRO A 26 10.89 -24.13 -6.29
CA PRO A 26 11.95 -24.62 -5.43
C PRO A 26 11.96 -23.86 -4.10
N ASN A 27 12.29 -24.59 -3.03
CA ASN A 27 12.72 -23.99 -1.77
C ASN A 27 14.17 -23.50 -1.92
N HIS A 28 14.52 -22.47 -1.17
CA HIS A 28 15.88 -21.93 -1.15
C HIS A 28 16.46 -22.05 0.25
N ASP A 29 17.50 -22.87 0.40
CA ASP A 29 18.25 -22.96 1.65
C ASP A 29 19.29 -21.83 1.74
N HIS A 30 19.66 -21.44 2.96
CA HIS A 30 20.75 -20.48 3.24
C HIS A 30 20.58 -19.13 2.53
N ILE A 31 19.40 -18.52 2.68
CA ILE A 31 19.13 -17.16 2.18
C ILE A 31 19.80 -16.11 3.08
N ASP A 32 20.18 -14.97 2.51
CA ASP A 32 20.86 -13.86 3.20
C ASP A 32 19.98 -12.60 3.36
N TYR A 33 18.81 -12.56 2.71
CA TYR A 33 17.88 -11.42 2.78
C TYR A 33 17.03 -11.39 4.06
N TYR A 34 17.05 -12.46 4.87
CA TYR A 34 16.29 -12.56 6.12
C TYR A 34 17.19 -13.03 7.25
N ASP A 35 17.26 -12.24 8.33
CA ASP A 35 18.14 -12.53 9.48
C ASP A 35 17.41 -13.34 10.56
N CYS A 36 17.90 -14.55 10.81
CA CYS A 36 17.43 -15.41 11.89
C CYS A 36 18.28 -15.28 13.17
N SER A 37 19.27 -14.38 13.21
CA SER A 37 20.10 -14.15 14.39
C SER A 37 19.25 -13.67 15.57
N GLY A 38 19.28 -14.42 16.67
CA GLY A 38 18.48 -14.12 17.86
C GLY A 38 17.00 -14.51 17.78
N LYS A 39 16.54 -15.08 16.65
CA LYS A 39 15.21 -15.70 16.55
C LYS A 39 15.25 -17.14 17.10
N ALA A 40 14.11 -17.61 17.59
CA ALA A 40 13.93 -19.01 17.94
C ALA A 40 13.92 -19.88 16.68
N ASN A 41 14.21 -21.16 16.82
CA ASN A 41 14.00 -22.09 15.71
C ASN A 41 12.50 -22.21 15.44
N GLY A 42 12.08 -22.07 14.18
CA GLY A 42 10.66 -22.08 13.81
C GLY A 42 10.40 -21.48 12.44
N SER A 43 9.12 -21.44 12.08
CA SER A 43 8.64 -20.84 10.84
C SER A 43 8.10 -19.43 11.10
N TYR A 44 8.38 -18.52 10.18
CA TYR A 44 8.03 -17.11 10.22
C TYR A 44 7.42 -16.72 8.87
N VAL A 45 6.58 -15.69 8.87
CA VAL A 45 6.01 -15.12 7.65
C VAL A 45 7.12 -14.71 6.66
N HIS A 46 6.90 -14.97 5.37
CA HIS A 46 7.80 -14.47 4.33
C HIS A 46 7.57 -12.96 4.11
N PRO A 47 8.63 -12.15 3.98
CA PRO A 47 8.53 -10.68 3.99
C PRO A 47 7.76 -10.07 2.81
N SER A 48 7.52 -10.82 1.73
CA SER A 48 6.87 -10.27 0.53
C SER A 48 6.06 -11.25 -0.30
N ASP A 49 5.88 -12.50 0.17
CA ASP A 49 5.24 -13.55 -0.63
C ASP A 49 4.41 -14.45 0.30
N CYS A 50 3.08 -14.28 0.25
CA CYS A 50 2.14 -14.98 1.13
C CYS A 50 2.10 -16.48 0.87
N THR A 51 2.62 -16.90 -0.27
CA THR A 51 2.68 -18.30 -0.69
C THR A 51 4.01 -18.94 -0.30
N ARG A 52 4.77 -18.27 0.59
CA ARG A 52 6.04 -18.73 1.15
C ARG A 52 6.14 -18.41 2.65
N PHE A 53 7.10 -19.05 3.31
CA PHE A 53 7.45 -18.79 4.71
C PHE A 53 8.96 -18.94 4.93
N ILE A 54 9.50 -18.26 5.95
CA ILE A 54 10.90 -18.37 6.34
C ILE A 54 11.05 -19.38 7.46
N MET A 55 11.89 -20.38 7.28
CA MET A 55 12.28 -21.31 8.34
C MET A 55 13.63 -20.90 8.92
N CYS A 56 13.65 -20.59 10.22
CA CYS A 56 14.87 -20.32 10.97
C CYS A 56 15.36 -21.59 11.68
N SER A 57 16.64 -21.90 11.52
CA SER A 57 17.31 -22.99 12.24
C SER A 57 18.75 -22.63 12.58
N ASN A 58 19.04 -22.53 13.88
CA ASN A 58 20.36 -22.17 14.43
C ASN A 58 20.93 -20.88 13.80
N GLY A 59 20.09 -19.87 13.63
CA GLY A 59 20.46 -18.59 13.00
C GLY A 59 20.52 -18.58 11.48
N ASN A 60 20.29 -19.72 10.80
CA ASN A 60 20.21 -19.79 9.34
C ASN A 60 18.75 -19.68 8.87
N ALA A 61 18.53 -18.94 7.79
CA ALA A 61 17.24 -18.78 7.16
C ALA A 61 17.11 -19.67 5.90
N ALA A 62 15.93 -20.25 5.70
CA ALA A 62 15.52 -20.94 4.48
C ALA A 62 14.15 -20.44 4.03
N ASP A 63 13.97 -20.27 2.73
CA ASP A 63 12.75 -19.79 2.09
C ASP A 63 11.95 -20.96 1.49
N MET A 64 10.80 -21.22 2.09
CA MET A 64 9.97 -22.40 1.84
C MET A 64 8.69 -22.02 1.11
N ALA A 65 8.40 -22.66 -0.01
CA ALA A 65 7.16 -22.46 -0.74
C ALA A 65 6.00 -23.27 -0.14
N CYS A 66 4.82 -22.67 -0.09
CA CYS A 66 3.58 -23.39 0.18
C CYS A 66 3.18 -24.28 -1.01
N PRO A 67 2.42 -25.36 -0.77
CA PRO A 67 1.93 -26.24 -1.82
C PRO A 67 1.04 -25.53 -2.83
N ASP A 68 0.93 -26.11 -4.03
CA ASP A 68 -0.03 -25.69 -5.07
C ASP A 68 -1.47 -25.75 -4.52
N CYS A 69 -2.23 -24.68 -4.75
CA CYS A 69 -3.67 -24.67 -4.56
C CYS A 69 -4.28 -25.12 -5.89
N ASN A 70 -5.04 -26.20 -5.86
CA ASN A 70 -5.72 -26.66 -7.07
C ASN A 70 -6.74 -25.60 -7.49
N GLY A 71 -6.46 -24.82 -8.52
CA GLY A 71 -7.32 -23.69 -8.95
C GLY A 71 -8.76 -24.04 -9.34
N HIS A 72 -9.16 -25.32 -9.31
CA HIS A 72 -10.56 -25.75 -9.40
C HIS A 72 -11.29 -25.81 -8.05
N ASP A 73 -10.58 -25.72 -6.92
CA ASP A 73 -11.17 -25.67 -5.59
C ASP A 73 -11.62 -24.24 -5.29
N PRO A 74 -12.90 -24.03 -4.90
CA PRO A 74 -13.39 -22.70 -4.55
C PRO A 74 -12.63 -22.05 -3.39
N GLN A 75 -11.97 -22.82 -2.51
CA GLN A 75 -11.17 -22.30 -1.41
C GLN A 75 -9.85 -21.66 -1.87
N CYS A 76 -9.45 -21.86 -3.13
CA CYS A 76 -8.26 -21.22 -3.69
C CYS A 76 -8.48 -19.75 -4.06
N ASP A 77 -9.71 -19.27 -4.18
CA ASP A 77 -10.02 -17.88 -4.55
C ASP A 77 -9.26 -17.39 -5.81
N GLY A 78 -9.06 -18.29 -6.79
CA GLY A 78 -8.31 -18.02 -8.01
C GLY A 78 -6.78 -18.06 -7.88
N GLU A 79 -6.24 -18.32 -6.69
CA GLU A 79 -4.81 -18.42 -6.44
C GLU A 79 -4.22 -19.78 -6.85
N ALA A 80 -2.95 -19.76 -7.25
CA ALA A 80 -2.22 -20.95 -7.67
C ALA A 80 -1.58 -21.74 -6.50
N TYR A 81 -1.48 -21.14 -5.31
CA TYR A 81 -0.76 -21.69 -4.15
C TYR A 81 -1.50 -21.41 -2.84
N LEU A 82 -1.32 -22.30 -1.86
CA LEU A 82 -1.79 -22.08 -0.49
C LEU A 82 -1.03 -20.90 0.14
N ARG A 83 -1.62 -20.29 1.18
CA ARG A 83 -1.03 -19.14 1.89
C ARG A 83 -0.51 -19.56 3.26
N TRP A 84 0.65 -19.05 3.66
CA TRP A 84 1.16 -19.29 5.02
C TRP A 84 0.34 -18.53 6.06
N SER A 85 -0.09 -19.22 7.11
CA SER A 85 -0.78 -18.67 8.26
C SER A 85 0.12 -18.71 9.49
N GLU A 86 0.47 -17.54 10.05
CA GLU A 86 1.20 -17.46 11.32
C GLU A 86 0.35 -18.01 12.48
N THR A 87 -0.96 -17.79 12.43
CA THR A 87 -1.91 -18.22 13.46
C THR A 87 -1.93 -19.73 13.61
N THR A 88 -1.95 -20.48 12.51
CA THR A 88 -1.97 -21.96 12.53
C THR A 88 -0.59 -22.57 12.36
N GLY A 89 0.41 -21.77 11.98
CA GLY A 89 1.78 -22.21 11.72
C GLY A 89 1.87 -23.16 10.54
N ASN A 90 1.00 -23.03 9.54
CA ASN A 90 0.92 -23.92 8.37
C ASN A 90 0.42 -23.18 7.11
N CYS A 91 0.55 -23.83 5.95
CA CYS A 91 -0.05 -23.36 4.71
C CYS A 91 -1.54 -23.71 4.67
N GLU A 92 -2.40 -22.71 4.60
CA GLU A 92 -3.85 -22.75 4.66
C GLU A 92 -4.48 -22.29 3.35
N TRP A 93 -5.79 -22.49 3.23
CA TRP A 93 -6.55 -22.07 2.06
C TRP A 93 -6.59 -20.54 1.92
N PRO A 94 -6.39 -19.99 0.72
CA PRO A 94 -6.45 -18.55 0.47
C PRO A 94 -7.75 -17.86 0.90
N ALA A 95 -8.90 -18.54 0.76
CA ALA A 95 -10.19 -18.00 1.17
C ALA A 95 -10.35 -17.87 2.70
N ASP A 96 -9.65 -18.71 3.47
CA ASP A 96 -9.74 -18.76 4.94
C ASP A 96 -8.56 -18.06 5.63
N THR A 97 -7.52 -17.71 4.86
CA THR A 97 -6.30 -17.06 5.36
C THR A 97 -6.01 -15.80 4.57
N GLU A 98 -6.17 -14.66 5.25
CA GLU A 98 -5.71 -13.39 4.72
C GLU A 98 -4.19 -13.41 4.54
N CYS A 99 -3.76 -12.88 3.39
CA CYS A 99 -2.37 -12.80 2.97
C CYS A 99 -1.59 -11.89 3.91
N VAL A 100 -0.94 -12.49 4.91
CA VAL A 100 0.03 -11.86 5.81
C VAL A 100 1.45 -12.25 5.40
N ALA A 101 1.83 -12.00 4.14
CA ALA A 101 3.26 -11.89 3.82
C ALA A 101 3.74 -10.78 4.72
N GLY A 102 4.58 -11.13 5.70
CA GLY A 102 4.88 -10.30 6.85
C GLY A 102 5.00 -8.88 6.38
N ASP A 103 3.97 -8.07 6.74
CA ASP A 103 3.68 -6.76 6.17
C ASP A 103 4.99 -6.15 5.75
N SER A 104 5.26 -6.16 4.43
CA SER A 104 6.57 -5.86 3.84
C SER A 104 7.37 -5.02 4.79
N ASP A 105 8.28 -5.61 5.60
CA ASP A 105 8.79 -4.97 6.83
C ASP A 105 8.95 -3.50 6.51
N PRO A 106 8.07 -2.62 7.02
CA PRO A 106 7.94 -1.32 6.39
C PRO A 106 9.24 -0.52 6.56
N CYS A 107 10.10 -1.02 7.46
CA CYS A 107 11.41 -0.55 7.81
C CYS A 107 12.45 -1.68 7.77
N PRO A 108 12.82 -2.20 6.58
CA PRO A 108 13.68 -3.38 6.46
C PRO A 108 14.97 -3.27 7.27
N GLY A 109 15.13 -4.18 8.22
CA GLY A 109 16.33 -4.26 9.07
C GLY A 109 16.36 -3.26 10.23
N ILE A 110 15.22 -2.64 10.57
CA ILE A 110 15.05 -1.83 11.77
C ILE A 110 14.03 -2.52 12.69
N VAL A 111 14.44 -2.84 13.91
CA VAL A 111 13.59 -3.51 14.89
C VAL A 111 13.63 -2.75 16.20
N ALA A 112 12.47 -2.52 16.81
CA ALA A 112 12.38 -1.88 18.13
C ALA A 112 13.25 -2.60 19.16
N GLY A 113 14.05 -1.85 19.93
CA GLY A 113 15.02 -2.40 20.89
C GLY A 113 16.30 -2.98 20.25
N GLY A 114 16.39 -3.02 18.93
CA GLY A 114 17.62 -3.30 18.18
C GLY A 114 18.69 -2.23 18.42
N SER A 115 19.97 -2.59 18.25
CA SER A 115 21.08 -1.65 18.39
C SER A 115 21.18 -0.72 17.18
N CYS A 116 21.51 0.54 17.45
CA CYS A 116 21.88 1.53 16.45
C CYS A 116 23.05 2.37 16.97
N GLY A 117 23.87 2.91 16.07
CA GLY A 117 25.07 3.67 16.37
C GLY A 117 25.12 5.02 15.64
N LYS A 118 26.30 5.65 15.65
CA LYS A 118 26.51 6.96 15.02
C LYS A 118 26.28 6.99 13.51
N ASN A 119 26.47 5.86 12.81
CA ASN A 119 26.37 5.77 11.35
C ASN A 119 24.99 5.29 10.86
N ASP A 120 24.11 4.89 11.79
CA ASP A 120 22.77 4.39 11.44
C ASP A 120 21.82 5.56 11.20
N CYS A 121 21.90 6.13 10.01
CA CYS A 121 21.08 7.27 9.56
C CYS A 121 19.79 6.85 8.86
N LYS A 122 19.46 5.55 8.86
CA LYS A 122 18.23 5.04 8.25
C LYS A 122 17.02 5.53 9.04
N HIS A 123 16.10 6.18 8.36
CA HIS A 123 14.84 6.62 8.94
C HIS A 123 13.72 5.91 8.20
N CYS A 124 12.69 5.53 8.95
CA CYS A 124 11.57 4.82 8.35
C CYS A 124 10.28 5.17 9.06
N GLY A 125 9.27 5.51 8.26
CA GLY A 125 7.90 5.72 8.70
C GLY A 125 6.95 4.70 8.08
N PHE A 126 5.95 4.34 8.86
CA PHE A 126 4.95 3.33 8.55
C PHE A 126 3.63 3.67 9.23
N CYS A 127 2.55 3.01 8.82
CA CYS A 127 1.25 3.20 9.43
C CYS A 127 0.88 2.00 10.29
N THR A 128 0.33 2.24 11.47
CA THR A 128 -0.21 1.19 12.34
C THR A 128 -1.30 1.79 13.20
N GLU A 129 -2.39 1.06 13.41
CA GLU A 129 -3.51 1.52 14.25
C GLU A 129 -4.03 2.92 13.89
N LYS A 130 -4.12 3.23 12.59
CA LYS A 130 -4.60 4.54 12.12
C LYS A 130 -3.70 5.73 12.50
N MET A 131 -2.45 5.49 12.86
CA MET A 131 -1.49 6.53 13.23
C MET A 131 -0.22 6.41 12.39
N SER A 132 0.33 7.57 12.00
CA SER A 132 1.66 7.62 11.37
C SER A 132 2.73 7.39 12.44
N GLN A 133 3.50 6.32 12.28
CA GLN A 133 4.58 5.92 13.18
C GLN A 133 5.93 5.97 12.46
N TYR A 134 7.00 6.09 13.24
CA TYR A 134 8.35 6.08 12.70
C TYR A 134 9.37 5.53 13.69
N TYR A 135 10.46 4.99 13.14
CA TYR A 135 11.63 4.63 13.92
C TYR A 135 12.62 5.78 14.01
N ARG A 136 13.14 6.00 15.22
CA ARG A 136 14.36 6.79 15.41
C ARG A 136 15.37 6.07 16.28
N CYS A 137 16.64 6.38 16.06
CA CYS A 137 17.72 5.87 16.91
C CYS A 137 17.81 6.74 18.18
N ASN A 138 17.43 6.17 19.32
CA ASN A 138 17.61 6.81 20.62
C ASN A 138 19.07 6.66 21.07
N ARG A 139 19.89 7.64 20.70
CA ARG A 139 21.34 7.63 20.95
C ARG A 139 21.69 8.08 22.37
N THR A 140 22.65 7.40 22.95
CA THR A 140 23.32 7.79 24.18
C THR A 140 24.65 8.44 23.81
N PHE A 141 24.83 9.69 24.22
CA PHE A 141 26.05 10.46 24.00
C PHE A 141 26.91 10.43 25.27
N PRO A 142 27.95 9.59 25.33
CA PRO A 142 28.81 9.54 26.50
C PRO A 142 29.59 10.86 26.66
N SER A 143 29.82 11.26 27.91
CA SER A 143 30.60 12.46 28.24
C SER A 143 32.10 12.30 27.93
N ASP A 144 32.61 11.07 27.91
CA ASP A 144 33.96 10.78 27.45
C ASP A 144 33.97 10.63 25.92
N PRO A 145 34.66 11.51 25.18
CA PRO A 145 34.71 11.48 23.72
C PRO A 145 35.43 10.24 23.15
N LYS A 146 36.08 9.42 23.99
CA LYS A 146 36.68 8.14 23.58
C LYS A 146 35.68 6.99 23.53
N LEU A 147 34.52 7.15 24.17
CA LEU A 147 33.48 6.13 24.16
C LEU A 147 32.63 6.24 22.91
N GLU A 148 32.25 5.08 22.35
CA GLU A 148 31.42 5.05 21.14
C GLU A 148 29.98 5.47 21.45
N ILE A 149 29.39 6.21 20.50
CA ILE A 149 27.97 6.52 20.53
C ILE A 149 27.20 5.24 20.21
N THR A 150 26.39 4.82 21.16
CA THR A 150 25.49 3.67 21.05
C THR A 150 24.04 4.13 21.19
N GLY A 151 23.11 3.29 20.82
CA GLY A 151 21.69 3.63 20.86
C GLY A 151 20.81 2.43 20.62
N LYS A 152 19.50 2.66 20.81
CA LYS A 152 18.46 1.68 20.56
C LYS A 152 17.41 2.27 19.62
N TRP A 153 16.93 1.47 18.68
CA TRP A 153 15.78 1.83 17.87
C TRP A 153 14.53 1.90 18.74
N VAL A 154 13.80 3.00 18.64
CA VAL A 154 12.53 3.21 19.32
C VAL A 154 11.47 3.60 18.29
N ILE A 155 10.22 3.22 18.56
CA ILE A 155 9.05 3.61 17.78
C ILE A 155 8.44 4.84 18.43
N GLU A 156 8.10 5.82 17.61
CA GLU A 156 7.32 6.99 18.00
C GLU A 156 6.18 7.20 17.02
N SER A 157 5.22 8.04 17.41
CA SER A 157 4.07 8.41 16.60
C SER A 157 4.08 9.90 16.33
N CYS A 158 3.63 10.29 15.15
CA CYS A 158 3.25 11.66 14.89
C CYS A 158 1.96 12.01 15.65
N ASP A 159 1.78 13.30 15.93
CA ASP A 159 0.50 13.82 16.44
C ASP A 159 -0.64 13.54 15.43
N SER A 160 -1.89 13.59 15.90
CA SER A 160 -3.07 13.11 15.14
C SER A 160 -3.33 13.78 13.78
N ASP A 161 -2.72 14.93 13.52
CA ASP A 161 -2.85 15.71 12.28
C ASP A 161 -1.53 15.82 11.50
N LEU A 162 -0.54 14.98 11.84
CA LEU A 162 0.77 14.98 11.20
C LEU A 162 1.14 13.58 10.69
N TRP A 163 1.96 13.56 9.65
CA TRP A 163 2.42 12.36 8.96
C TRP A 163 3.92 12.38 8.84
N TRP A 164 4.55 11.21 8.95
CA TRP A 164 5.98 11.10 8.77
C TRP A 164 6.39 11.47 7.33
N ASP A 165 7.21 12.50 7.23
CA ASP A 165 7.81 13.00 5.99
C ASP A 165 9.30 12.64 5.99
N PRO A 166 9.72 11.64 5.18
CA PRO A 166 11.13 11.27 5.08
C PRO A 166 11.97 12.29 4.31
N ASP A 167 11.33 13.19 3.55
CA ASP A 167 11.99 14.21 2.73
C ASP A 167 12.23 15.51 3.53
N LEU A 168 11.48 15.71 4.61
CA LEU A 168 11.60 16.89 5.46
C LEU A 168 12.88 16.84 6.30
N LYS A 169 13.82 17.74 5.97
CA LYS A 169 15.07 17.96 6.71
C LYS A 169 14.93 19.19 7.62
N PRO A 170 14.58 19.03 8.91
CA PRO A 170 14.42 20.17 9.81
C PRO A 170 15.77 20.85 10.06
N SER A 171 15.98 21.98 9.38
CA SER A 171 16.90 23.09 9.69
C SER A 171 18.24 22.76 10.36
N SER A 172 18.96 21.74 9.88
CA SER A 172 20.42 21.87 9.89
C SER A 172 20.79 22.59 8.59
N GLU A 173 21.62 23.61 8.64
CA GLU A 173 22.14 24.35 7.48
C GLU A 173 23.04 23.46 6.57
N VAL A 174 22.85 22.15 6.64
CA VAL A 174 23.56 21.09 5.94
C VAL A 174 22.65 20.65 4.81
N GLU A 175 22.97 21.05 3.59
CA GLU A 175 22.20 20.67 2.38
C GLU A 175 22.08 19.13 2.22
N GLU A 176 23.01 18.40 2.83
CA GLU A 176 23.08 16.93 2.87
C GLU A 176 22.56 16.33 4.19
N GLY A 177 21.74 17.05 4.95
CA GLY A 177 21.11 16.52 6.15
C GLY A 177 20.35 15.22 5.85
N PHE A 178 20.56 14.19 6.67
CA PHE A 178 19.75 12.97 6.69
C PHE A 178 18.73 13.10 7.82
N GLY A 179 17.45 13.00 7.51
CA GLY A 179 16.39 13.18 8.49
C GLY A 179 15.02 13.19 7.85
N GLY A 180 14.02 12.80 8.65
CA GLY A 180 12.62 12.98 8.36
C GLY A 180 11.94 13.56 9.60
N ALA A 181 10.73 14.08 9.45
CA ALA A 181 9.97 14.65 10.55
C ALA A 181 8.47 14.54 10.28
N CYS A 182 7.67 14.63 11.34
CA CYS A 182 6.22 14.73 11.21
C CYS A 182 5.85 16.07 10.56
N ASN A 183 5.04 16.03 9.51
CA ASN A 183 4.66 17.17 8.68
C ASN A 183 3.16 17.12 8.35
N LYS A 184 2.60 18.23 7.90
CA LYS A 184 1.22 18.29 7.40
C LYS A 184 1.10 17.55 6.08
N TRP A 185 -0.05 16.90 5.87
CA TRP A 185 -0.36 16.16 4.64
C TRP A 185 -0.06 16.96 3.39
N ASP A 186 -0.51 18.22 3.34
CA ASP A 186 -0.35 19.07 2.16
C ASP A 186 1.11 19.27 1.74
N ASN A 187 2.03 19.25 2.71
CA ASN A 187 3.46 19.44 2.48
C ASN A 187 4.19 18.17 1.99
N LEU A 188 3.57 16.99 2.09
CA LEU A 188 4.19 15.74 1.67
C LEU A 188 4.36 15.67 0.14
N SER A 189 5.43 15.00 -0.29
CA SER A 189 5.66 14.70 -1.71
C SER A 189 4.56 13.78 -2.27
N PRO A 190 4.22 13.87 -3.57
CA PRO A 190 3.19 13.03 -4.17
C PRO A 190 3.45 11.53 -3.99
N ALA A 191 4.71 11.10 -4.09
CA ALA A 191 5.10 9.71 -3.86
C ALA A 191 4.83 9.26 -2.42
N THR A 192 5.12 10.11 -1.44
CA THR A 192 4.84 9.82 -0.03
C THR A 192 3.33 9.76 0.23
N LYS A 193 2.55 10.70 -0.33
CA LYS A 193 1.08 10.66 -0.25
C LYS A 193 0.51 9.37 -0.80
N GLU A 194 0.99 8.92 -1.95
CA GLU A 194 0.55 7.68 -2.59
C GLU A 194 0.85 6.44 -1.72
N LYS A 195 2.04 6.39 -1.10
CA LYS A 195 2.40 5.32 -0.15
C LYS A 195 1.40 5.26 1.00
N TRP A 196 1.02 6.40 1.57
CA TRP A 196 0.07 6.44 2.69
C TRP A 196 -1.37 6.10 2.28
N ARG A 197 -1.81 6.46 1.07
CA ARG A 197 -3.15 6.12 0.55
C ARG A 197 -3.32 4.63 0.25
N THR A 198 -2.27 4.02 -0.29
CA THR A 198 -2.30 2.60 -0.69
C THR A 198 -2.06 1.64 0.47
N ASP A 199 -1.50 2.13 1.58
CA ASP A 199 -1.38 1.39 2.83
C ASP A 199 -2.76 1.20 3.49
N LYS A 200 -3.25 -0.06 3.50
CA LYS A 200 -4.54 -0.43 4.08
C LYS A 200 -4.67 -0.04 5.56
N SER A 201 -3.57 -0.04 6.31
CA SER A 201 -3.57 0.34 7.72
C SER A 201 -3.76 1.86 7.93
N CYS A 202 -3.55 2.64 6.87
CA CYS A 202 -3.72 4.09 6.83
C CYS A 202 -4.93 4.57 6.01
N LYS A 203 -5.45 3.78 5.08
CA LYS A 203 -6.61 4.13 4.25
C LYS A 203 -7.80 4.60 5.09
N ALA A 204 -8.02 4.00 6.25
CA ALA A 204 -9.13 4.35 7.15
C ALA A 204 -8.96 5.68 7.93
N VAL A 205 -7.81 6.36 7.81
CA VAL A 205 -7.47 7.64 8.48
C VAL A 205 -7.59 8.80 7.51
N LEU A 206 -7.16 8.57 6.27
CA LEU A 206 -7.33 9.48 5.16
C LEU A 206 -8.78 9.32 4.72
N GLU A 207 -9.70 10.05 5.34
CA GLU A 207 -11.11 10.05 4.92
C GLU A 207 -11.16 10.13 3.39
N GLU A 208 -11.91 9.20 2.77
CA GLU A 208 -12.21 9.20 1.34
C GLU A 208 -13.12 10.41 1.07
N VAL A 209 -12.57 11.62 1.12
CA VAL A 209 -13.30 12.84 0.83
C VAL A 209 -13.44 12.90 -0.69
N CYS A 210 -14.61 12.49 -1.17
CA CYS A 210 -15.03 12.76 -2.54
C CYS A 210 -15.03 14.27 -2.75
N LEU A 211 -14.15 14.77 -3.62
CA LEU A 211 -14.08 16.19 -3.92
C LEU A 211 -14.86 16.48 -5.20
N TRP A 212 -15.95 17.21 -5.05
CA TRP A 212 -16.79 17.67 -6.16
C TRP A 212 -16.68 19.17 -6.34
N GLY A 213 -16.77 19.64 -7.58
CA GLY A 213 -16.74 21.07 -7.85
C GLY A 213 -17.29 21.47 -9.20
N GLN A 214 -17.37 22.77 -9.42
CA GLN A 214 -17.75 23.36 -10.71
C GLN A 214 -16.79 24.51 -11.01
N ASP A 215 -16.34 24.61 -12.25
CA ASP A 215 -15.51 25.73 -12.69
C ASP A 215 -16.32 27.03 -12.68
N GLU A 216 -15.68 28.18 -12.44
CA GLU A 216 -16.38 29.47 -12.32
C GLU A 216 -17.23 29.81 -13.55
N GLY A 217 -16.75 29.44 -14.75
CA GLY A 217 -17.47 29.62 -16.02
C GLY A 217 -18.64 28.65 -16.24
N ASP A 218 -18.74 27.61 -15.41
CA ASP A 218 -19.76 26.57 -15.50
C ASP A 218 -20.85 26.74 -14.43
N GLN A 219 -20.80 27.80 -13.61
CA GLN A 219 -21.84 28.10 -12.64
C GLN A 219 -23.23 28.06 -13.27
N CYS A 220 -24.16 27.38 -12.60
CA CYS A 220 -25.52 27.17 -13.08
C CYS A 220 -25.62 26.40 -14.40
N SER A 221 -24.70 25.48 -14.65
CA SER A 221 -24.77 24.53 -15.75
C SER A 221 -24.91 23.09 -15.25
N GLU A 222 -25.11 22.18 -16.20
CA GLU A 222 -25.06 20.74 -16.00
C GLU A 222 -23.64 20.22 -15.73
N ARG A 223 -22.58 20.96 -16.07
CA ARG A 223 -21.20 20.47 -15.98
C ARG A 223 -20.63 20.58 -14.58
N TYR A 224 -19.94 19.55 -14.12
CA TYR A 224 -19.23 19.55 -12.84
C TYR A 224 -18.04 18.61 -12.94
N TRP A 225 -17.18 18.60 -11.93
CA TRP A 225 -16.03 17.71 -11.87
C TRP A 225 -15.96 16.95 -10.55
N TYR A 226 -15.25 15.83 -10.59
CA TYR A 226 -15.01 14.93 -9.47
C TYR A 226 -13.53 14.53 -9.43
N TYR A 227 -12.97 14.42 -8.23
CA TYR A 227 -11.72 13.70 -7.99
C TYR A 227 -12.00 12.39 -7.28
N ASP A 228 -11.61 11.30 -7.92
CA ASP A 228 -11.64 9.99 -7.30
C ASP A 228 -10.66 9.93 -6.12
N PRO A 229 -11.10 9.55 -4.90
CA PRO A 229 -10.23 9.51 -3.73
C PRO A 229 -9.14 8.43 -3.83
N ASP A 230 -9.33 7.38 -4.62
CA ASP A 230 -8.33 6.33 -4.84
C ASP A 230 -7.22 6.79 -5.79
N THR A 231 -7.51 7.69 -6.74
CA THR A 231 -6.49 8.16 -7.71
C THR A 231 -5.98 9.57 -7.42
N MET A 232 -6.86 10.50 -7.02
CA MET A 232 -6.70 11.95 -6.82
C MET A 232 -5.79 12.67 -7.85
N ALA A 233 -5.52 12.03 -8.98
CA ALA A 233 -4.52 12.45 -9.96
C ALA A 233 -5.19 12.95 -11.24
N VAL A 234 -6.43 12.54 -11.49
CA VAL A 234 -7.18 12.89 -12.68
C VAL A 234 -8.51 13.49 -12.27
N ARG A 235 -8.74 14.73 -12.72
CA ARG A 235 -10.04 15.38 -12.64
C ARG A 235 -10.95 14.72 -13.68
N GLU A 236 -12.08 14.19 -13.24
CA GLU A 236 -13.11 13.68 -14.14
C GLU A 236 -14.17 14.76 -14.37
N ASP A 237 -14.35 15.14 -15.64
CA ASP A 237 -15.39 16.09 -16.03
C ASP A 237 -16.69 15.33 -16.32
N LEU A 238 -17.74 15.67 -15.58
CA LEU A 238 -19.04 15.01 -15.56
C LEU A 238 -20.16 16.00 -15.91
N SER A 239 -21.35 15.46 -16.19
CA SER A 239 -22.52 16.26 -16.52
C SER A 239 -23.77 15.69 -15.87
N CYS A 240 -24.60 16.58 -15.34
CA CYS A 240 -25.92 16.24 -14.85
C CYS A 240 -26.82 15.72 -15.99
N PRO A 241 -27.82 14.88 -15.67
CA PRO A 241 -28.87 14.53 -16.62
C PRO A 241 -29.57 15.76 -17.19
N THR A 242 -30.09 15.63 -18.42
CA THR A 242 -30.71 16.72 -19.16
C THR A 242 -31.75 17.48 -18.33
N GLY A 243 -31.58 18.81 -18.25
CA GLY A 243 -32.51 19.72 -17.56
C GLY A 243 -32.25 19.89 -16.06
N LEU A 244 -31.19 19.26 -15.53
CA LEU A 244 -30.72 19.46 -14.16
C LEU A 244 -29.41 20.26 -14.16
N LEU A 245 -29.21 21.03 -13.11
CA LEU A 245 -27.99 21.79 -12.84
C LEU A 245 -27.28 21.17 -11.65
N TRP A 246 -25.95 21.27 -11.62
CA TRP A 246 -25.16 20.89 -10.45
C TRP A 246 -25.39 21.89 -9.31
N ASP A 247 -25.68 21.40 -8.11
CA ASP A 247 -25.81 22.18 -6.88
C ASP A 247 -24.62 21.88 -5.96
N GLN A 248 -23.65 22.79 -5.92
CA GLN A 248 -22.43 22.64 -5.11
C GLN A 248 -22.73 22.49 -3.62
N ALA A 249 -23.81 23.10 -3.11
CA ALA A 249 -24.10 23.10 -1.68
C ALA A 249 -24.64 21.75 -1.19
N THR A 250 -25.23 20.96 -2.09
CA THR A 250 -25.80 19.64 -1.79
C THR A 250 -25.10 18.50 -2.52
N GLU A 251 -24.04 18.82 -3.28
CA GLU A 251 -23.21 17.88 -4.04
C GLU A 251 -24.06 16.97 -4.94
N THR A 252 -25.08 17.53 -5.60
CA THR A 252 -25.98 16.73 -6.44
C THR A 252 -26.64 17.54 -7.56
N CYS A 253 -27.22 16.83 -8.54
CA CYS A 253 -27.95 17.44 -9.65
C CYS A 253 -29.40 17.75 -9.25
N ARG A 254 -29.82 19.01 -9.39
CA ARG A 254 -31.15 19.47 -9.01
C ARG A 254 -31.78 20.30 -10.12
N SER A 255 -33.10 20.44 -10.07
CA SER A 255 -33.79 21.34 -11.00
C SER A 255 -33.39 22.79 -10.71
N CYS A 256 -33.32 23.60 -11.76
CA CYS A 256 -32.78 24.97 -11.68
C CYS A 256 -33.39 25.80 -10.52
N GLY A 257 -34.71 25.75 -10.31
CA GLY A 257 -35.37 26.51 -9.25
C GLY A 257 -34.99 26.09 -7.81
N ASN A 258 -34.24 25.01 -7.66
CA ASN A 258 -33.71 24.52 -6.39
C ASN A 258 -32.21 24.77 -6.22
N VAL A 259 -31.54 25.38 -7.20
CA VAL A 259 -30.11 25.72 -7.14
C VAL A 259 -29.99 27.20 -6.81
N ALA A 260 -29.39 27.50 -5.66
CA ALA A 260 -29.29 28.87 -5.16
C ALA A 260 -28.38 29.72 -6.07
N GLY A 261 -28.83 30.92 -6.42
CA GLY A 261 -28.05 31.86 -7.24
C GLY A 261 -28.17 31.68 -8.75
N CYS A 262 -28.98 30.71 -9.21
CA CYS A 262 -29.23 30.48 -10.63
C CYS A 262 -30.54 31.13 -11.09
N ASP A 263 -30.47 31.93 -12.15
CA ASP A 263 -31.64 32.56 -12.77
C ASP A 263 -32.28 31.63 -13.80
N CYS A 264 -33.43 31.08 -13.46
CA CYS A 264 -34.18 30.13 -14.28
C CYS A 264 -35.31 30.87 -15.01
N LYS A 265 -35.33 30.80 -16.35
CA LYS A 265 -36.43 31.34 -17.16
C LYS A 265 -37.49 30.29 -17.48
#